data_AF-A0A2W2FCP9-F1
#
_entry.id   AF-A0A2W2FCP9-F1
#
_cell.length_a   1.000
_cell.length_b   1.000
_cell.length_c   1.000
_cell.angle_alpha   90.00
_cell.angle_beta   90.00
_cell.angle_gamma   90.00
#
_symmetry.space_group_name_H-M   'P 1'
#
loop_
_entity.id
_entity.type
_entity.pdbx_description
1 polymer ?
#
loop_
_entity_poly.entity_id
_entity_poly.type
_entity_poly.pdbx_seq_one_letter_code
_entity_poly.pdbx_strand_id
1 'polypeptide(L)'
;MYEIAQRVLALRTDPPRDVVVTIGLPYEESTGDWSCPYRIDGLEGWEHERKVTGFDALEAVELALGTVRAALAASHEAREGLLAAEDLPPSRARTVYVTWNQEGNVAYIAMKHEVTPGEAVRQVVAEDVVLDYAGSGQLLGVELTDAATLLPSEMRL
;
A
#
# COMPACT_ATOMS: atom_id res chain seq x y z
N MET A 1 14.56 8.66 -18.37
CA MET A 1 13.28 8.83 -17.64
C MET A 1 13.25 10.14 -16.85
N TYR A 2 12.10 10.84 -16.77
CA TYR A 2 11.87 11.88 -15.75
C TYR A 2 11.28 11.22 -14.50
N GLU A 3 11.89 11.40 -13.33
CA GLU A 3 11.56 10.65 -12.11
C GLU A 3 10.46 11.36 -11.30
N ILE A 4 9.46 10.62 -10.81
CA ILE A 4 8.38 11.16 -9.97
C ILE A 4 8.37 10.57 -8.57
N ALA A 5 9.01 9.41 -8.36
CA ALA A 5 9.20 8.81 -7.06
C ALA A 5 10.47 7.97 -7.03
N GLN A 6 11.12 7.94 -5.87
CA GLN A 6 12.29 7.12 -5.60
C GLN A 6 12.18 6.51 -4.20
N ARG A 7 12.68 5.29 -4.04
CA ARG A 7 12.82 4.63 -2.75
C ARG A 7 14.13 3.86 -2.69
N VAL A 8 14.81 3.97 -1.56
CA VAL A 8 16.04 3.22 -1.27
C VAL A 8 15.72 2.13 -0.25
N LEU A 9 16.23 0.93 -0.49
CA LEU A 9 16.19 -0.22 0.42
C LEU A 9 17.64 -0.61 0.74
N ALA A 10 17.91 -0.94 1.98
CA ALA A 10 19.19 -1.52 2.36
C ALA A 10 19.21 -3.01 2.00
N LEU A 11 20.28 -3.43 1.35
CA LEU A 11 20.64 -4.81 1.11
C LEU A 11 21.73 -5.20 2.11
N ARG A 12 21.38 -6.11 3.03
CA ARG A 12 22.21 -6.56 4.16
C ARG A 12 23.31 -7.56 3.73
N THR A 13 24.09 -7.21 2.72
CA THR A 13 25.30 -7.92 2.32
C THR A 13 26.52 -7.44 3.13
N ASP A 14 27.67 -8.09 2.94
CA ASP A 14 28.97 -7.62 3.44
C ASP A 14 29.89 -7.35 2.22
N PRO A 15 30.15 -6.08 1.86
CA PRO A 15 29.66 -4.85 2.49
C PRO A 15 28.15 -4.60 2.22
N PRO A 16 27.47 -3.80 3.06
CA PRO A 16 26.08 -3.37 2.80
C PRO A 16 25.98 -2.58 1.50
N ARG A 17 24.86 -2.73 0.81
CA ARG A 17 24.59 -2.04 -0.47
C ARG A 17 23.17 -1.49 -0.49
N ASP A 18 22.92 -0.56 -1.40
CA ASP A 18 21.59 0.00 -1.62
C ASP A 18 20.90 -0.68 -2.81
N VAL A 19 19.60 -0.90 -2.68
CA VAL A 19 18.69 -1.18 -3.79
C VAL A 19 17.82 0.04 -4.01
N VAL A 20 17.95 0.67 -5.17
CA VAL A 20 17.25 1.91 -5.51
C VAL A 20 16.13 1.60 -6.49
N VAL A 21 14.91 1.93 -6.09
CA VAL A 21 13.71 1.80 -6.90
C VAL A 21 13.29 3.18 -7.36
N THR A 22 13.14 3.36 -8.66
CA THR A 22 12.69 4.62 -9.27
C THR A 22 11.44 4.38 -10.11
N ILE A 23 10.46 5.27 -9.95
CA ILE A 23 9.27 5.36 -10.80
C ILE A 23 9.34 6.67 -11.59
N GLY A 24 9.13 6.57 -12.90
CA GLY A 24 9.11 7.72 -13.79
C GLY A 24 7.73 8.26 -14.08
N LEU A 25 7.73 9.45 -14.67
CA LEU A 25 6.53 10.11 -15.16
C LEU A 25 5.88 9.23 -16.24
N PRO A 26 4.60 8.83 -16.08
CA PRO A 26 3.88 8.16 -17.14
C PRO A 26 3.74 9.08 -18.35
N TYR A 27 3.78 8.50 -19.55
CA TYR A 27 3.65 9.23 -20.81
C TYR A 27 2.78 8.46 -21.79
N GLU A 28 2.05 9.20 -22.61
CA GLU A 28 1.25 8.65 -23.71
C GLU A 28 2.17 8.19 -24.84
N GLU A 29 1.95 6.98 -25.32
CA GLU A 29 2.63 6.39 -26.46
C GLU A 29 1.94 6.76 -27.77
N SER A 30 2.63 6.58 -28.90
CA SER A 30 2.03 6.82 -30.22
C SER A 30 0.82 5.94 -30.54
N THR A 31 0.58 4.86 -29.78
CA THR A 31 -0.57 3.96 -29.92
C THR A 31 -1.82 4.46 -29.18
N GLY A 32 -1.69 5.49 -28.34
CA GLY A 32 -2.74 5.99 -27.44
C GLY A 32 -2.76 5.31 -26.07
N ASP A 33 -1.96 4.26 -25.87
CA ASP A 33 -1.74 3.66 -24.55
C ASP A 33 -0.79 4.53 -23.70
N TRP A 34 -0.75 4.28 -22.41
CA TRP A 34 0.14 4.98 -21.48
C TRP A 34 1.22 4.05 -20.95
N SER A 35 2.47 4.51 -20.99
CA SER A 35 3.61 3.79 -20.43
C SER A 35 4.11 4.48 -19.17
N CYS A 36 4.36 3.70 -18.12
CA CYS A 36 5.06 4.17 -16.93
C CYS A 36 6.41 3.45 -16.82
N PRO A 37 7.52 4.20 -16.94
CA PRO A 37 8.84 3.62 -16.84
C PRO A 37 9.27 3.47 -15.37
N TYR A 38 10.05 2.44 -15.06
CA TYR A 38 10.59 2.16 -13.73
C TYR A 38 11.98 1.54 -13.81
N ARG A 39 12.75 1.62 -12.72
CA ARG A 39 14.09 1.01 -12.61
C ARG A 39 14.32 0.47 -11.21
N ILE A 40 15.06 -0.64 -11.11
CA ILE A 40 15.50 -1.22 -9.83
C ILE A 40 17.02 -1.45 -9.93
N ASP A 41 17.79 -0.57 -9.32
CA ASP A 41 19.25 -0.66 -9.28
C ASP A 41 19.70 -1.41 -8.02
N GLY A 42 20.83 -2.13 -8.09
CA GLY A 42 21.40 -2.87 -6.95
C GLY A 42 20.82 -4.28 -6.75
N LEU A 43 19.96 -4.75 -7.66
CA LEU A 43 19.36 -6.08 -7.65
C LEU A 43 19.77 -6.83 -8.93
N GLU A 44 20.37 -8.01 -8.79
CA GLU A 44 20.94 -8.74 -9.92
C GLU A 44 19.87 -9.07 -10.97
N GLY A 45 20.12 -8.68 -12.24
CA GLY A 45 19.22 -8.91 -13.36
C GLY A 45 18.09 -7.87 -13.53
N TRP A 46 18.05 -6.85 -12.65
CA TRP A 46 17.01 -5.81 -12.68
C TRP A 46 17.53 -4.40 -13.01
N GLU A 47 18.83 -4.21 -13.18
CA GLU A 47 19.54 -2.91 -13.29
C GLU A 47 19.32 -2.17 -14.62
N HIS A 48 18.13 -2.26 -15.21
CA HIS A 48 17.79 -1.62 -16.46
C HIS A 48 16.46 -0.89 -16.34
N GLU A 49 16.34 0.22 -17.07
CA GLU A 49 15.06 0.90 -17.26
C GLU A 49 14.09 -0.06 -17.97
N ARG A 50 12.92 -0.24 -17.36
CA ARG A 50 11.81 -1.04 -17.87
C ARG A 50 10.57 -0.16 -17.92
N LYS A 51 9.52 -0.62 -18.59
CA LYS A 51 8.22 0.04 -18.57
C LYS A 51 7.10 -0.97 -18.53
N VAL A 52 5.98 -0.55 -17.97
CA VAL A 52 4.69 -1.20 -18.13
C VAL A 52 3.78 -0.30 -18.94
N THR A 53 2.79 -0.87 -19.60
CA THR A 53 1.81 -0.15 -20.41
C THR A 53 0.42 -0.44 -19.89
N GLY A 54 -0.39 0.60 -19.71
CA GLY A 54 -1.79 0.55 -19.30
C GLY A 54 -2.65 1.42 -20.22
N PHE A 55 -3.97 1.36 -20.05
CA PHE A 55 -4.94 2.10 -20.84
C PHE A 55 -4.86 3.61 -20.57
N ASP A 56 -4.58 3.99 -19.32
CA ASP A 56 -4.40 5.38 -18.91
C ASP A 56 -3.18 5.58 -18.00
N ALA A 57 -2.88 6.84 -17.69
CA ALA A 57 -1.74 7.24 -16.87
C ALA A 57 -1.79 6.65 -15.45
N LEU A 58 -2.98 6.50 -14.88
CA LEU A 58 -3.17 6.00 -13.52
C LEU A 58 -2.90 4.48 -13.49
N GLU A 59 -3.52 3.73 -14.41
CA GLU A 59 -3.31 2.30 -14.53
C GLU A 59 -1.84 1.98 -14.81
N ALA A 60 -1.18 2.73 -15.68
CA ALA A 60 0.25 2.54 -15.96
C ALA A 60 1.11 2.71 -14.69
N VAL A 61 0.81 3.69 -13.83
CA VAL A 61 1.52 3.89 -12.55
C VAL A 61 1.19 2.76 -11.56
N GLU A 62 -0.06 2.34 -11.45
CA GLU A 62 -0.46 1.23 -10.58
C GLU A 62 0.23 -0.08 -10.97
N LEU A 63 0.28 -0.39 -12.28
CA LEU A 63 1.00 -1.53 -12.83
C LEU A 63 2.50 -1.43 -12.56
N ALA A 64 3.09 -0.24 -12.63
CA ALA A 64 4.52 -0.06 -12.36
C ALA A 64 4.81 -0.35 -10.88
N LEU A 65 4.00 0.19 -9.98
CA LEU A 65 4.11 -0.08 -8.53
C LEU A 65 3.85 -1.55 -8.19
N GLY A 66 2.89 -2.20 -8.85
CA GLY A 66 2.62 -3.62 -8.71
C GLY A 66 3.79 -4.50 -9.18
N THR A 67 4.33 -4.19 -10.37
CA THR A 67 5.46 -4.90 -10.97
C THR A 67 6.72 -4.77 -10.14
N VAL A 68 7.03 -3.57 -9.65
CA VAL A 68 8.16 -3.34 -8.74
C VAL A 68 8.00 -4.13 -7.44
N ARG A 69 6.81 -4.13 -6.84
CA ARG A 69 6.55 -4.92 -5.63
C ARG A 69 6.75 -6.42 -5.87
N ALA A 70 6.24 -6.94 -6.99
CA ALA A 70 6.43 -8.33 -7.37
C ALA A 70 7.91 -8.68 -7.64
N ALA A 71 8.64 -7.80 -8.33
CA ALA A 71 10.06 -7.95 -8.62
C ALA A 71 10.89 -8.05 -7.35
N LEU A 72 10.68 -7.13 -6.41
CA LEU A 72 11.35 -7.13 -5.11
C LEU A 72 10.99 -8.40 -4.32
N ALA A 73 9.71 -8.74 -4.21
CA ALA A 73 9.29 -9.93 -3.45
C ALA A 73 9.79 -11.25 -4.04
N ALA A 74 9.97 -11.32 -5.36
CA ALA A 74 10.46 -12.50 -6.06
C ALA A 74 12.00 -12.60 -6.11
N SER A 75 12.73 -11.55 -5.70
CA SER A 75 14.17 -11.53 -5.73
C SER A 75 14.78 -12.56 -4.78
N HIS A 76 16.01 -12.99 -5.08
CA HIS A 76 16.73 -13.90 -4.19
C HIS A 76 16.99 -13.25 -2.83
N GLU A 77 17.42 -12.00 -2.83
CA GLU A 77 17.73 -11.19 -1.66
C GLU A 77 16.51 -11.01 -0.73
N ALA A 78 15.32 -10.81 -1.28
CA ALA A 78 14.10 -10.76 -0.49
C ALA A 78 13.77 -12.11 0.17
N ARG A 79 13.93 -13.22 -0.57
CA ARG A 79 13.69 -14.58 -0.05
C ARG A 79 14.68 -14.96 1.05
N GLU A 80 15.91 -14.48 0.96
CA GLU A 80 16.95 -14.62 2.01
C GLU A 80 16.79 -13.61 3.16
N GLY A 81 15.79 -12.72 3.11
CA GLY A 81 15.54 -11.72 4.15
C GLY A 81 16.59 -10.61 4.23
N LEU A 82 17.33 -10.38 3.15
CA LEU A 82 18.43 -9.41 3.08
C LEU A 82 17.95 -7.99 2.72
N LEU A 83 16.78 -7.85 2.10
CA LEU A 83 16.20 -6.55 1.80
C LEU A 83 15.48 -5.98 3.03
N ALA A 84 15.91 -4.80 3.45
CA ALA A 84 15.26 -4.01 4.49
C ALA A 84 14.93 -2.63 3.95
N ALA A 85 13.74 -2.12 4.23
CA ALA A 85 13.53 -0.68 4.11
C ALA A 85 14.28 -0.03 5.28
N GLU A 86 15.38 0.67 5.03
CA GLU A 86 15.88 1.61 6.02
C GLU A 86 14.81 2.70 6.20
N ASP A 87 14.46 2.96 7.46
CA ASP A 87 13.55 4.02 7.90
C ASP A 87 12.07 3.97 7.51
N LEU A 88 11.53 2.80 7.18
CA LEU A 88 10.11 2.56 7.48
C LEU A 88 10.02 1.82 8.80
N PRO A 89 9.22 2.30 9.78
CA PRO A 89 8.84 1.39 10.86
C PRO A 89 8.34 0.12 10.16
N PRO A 90 8.65 -1.09 10.67
CA PRO A 90 8.01 -2.30 10.17
C PRO A 90 6.53 -1.98 10.00
N SER A 91 5.84 -2.55 9.01
CA SER A 91 4.38 -2.50 9.02
C SER A 91 3.98 -3.16 10.34
N ARG A 92 3.89 -2.35 11.39
CA ARG A 92 3.67 -2.78 12.75
C ARG A 92 2.33 -3.44 12.61
N ALA A 93 2.23 -4.72 12.97
CA ALA A 93 0.93 -5.33 13.15
C ALA A 93 0.11 -4.32 13.97
N ARG A 94 -0.82 -3.64 13.29
CA ARG A 94 -1.61 -2.60 13.93
C ARG A 94 -2.72 -3.37 14.59
N THR A 95 -2.66 -3.45 15.91
CA THR A 95 -3.78 -3.96 16.68
C THR A 95 -4.98 -3.08 16.36
N VAL A 96 -5.95 -3.65 15.66
CA VAL A 96 -7.27 -3.07 15.48
C VAL A 96 -8.21 -3.72 16.48
N TYR A 97 -9.24 -3.00 16.86
CA TYR A 97 -10.25 -3.47 17.80
C TYR A 97 -11.57 -3.55 17.06
N VAL A 98 -12.18 -4.73 17.10
CA VAL A 98 -13.38 -5.02 16.33
C VAL A 98 -14.55 -5.16 17.30
N THR A 99 -15.62 -4.43 17.04
CA THR A 99 -16.90 -4.61 17.69
C THR A 99 -17.91 -5.03 16.63
N TRP A 100 -18.54 -6.18 16.80
CA TRP A 100 -19.56 -6.67 15.88
C TRP A 100 -20.93 -6.71 16.56
N ASN A 101 -21.90 -6.00 15.97
CA ASN A 101 -23.30 -6.05 16.36
C ASN A 101 -24.07 -6.92 15.37
N GLN A 102 -24.36 -8.16 15.78
CA GLN A 102 -25.08 -9.14 14.96
C GLN A 102 -26.53 -8.71 14.66
N GLU A 103 -27.20 -8.11 15.64
CA GLU A 103 -28.61 -7.69 15.50
C GLU A 103 -28.75 -6.57 14.46
N GLY A 104 -27.76 -5.66 14.40
CA GLY A 104 -27.71 -4.58 13.43
C GLY A 104 -27.05 -4.94 12.10
N ASN A 105 -26.39 -6.10 11.99
CA ASN A 105 -25.47 -6.44 10.89
C ASN A 105 -24.36 -5.37 10.67
N VAL A 106 -23.88 -4.75 11.76
CA VAL A 106 -22.87 -3.68 11.70
C VAL A 106 -21.58 -4.12 12.41
N ALA A 107 -20.43 -3.76 11.87
CA ALA A 107 -19.13 -3.94 12.54
C ALA A 107 -18.33 -2.65 12.51
N TYR A 108 -17.65 -2.35 13.62
CA TYR A 108 -16.73 -1.23 13.73
C TYR A 108 -15.31 -1.72 13.97
N ILE A 109 -14.38 -1.31 13.11
CA ILE A 109 -12.95 -1.61 13.19
C ILE A 109 -12.22 -0.34 13.62
N ALA A 110 -11.84 -0.26 14.90
CA ALA A 110 -11.14 0.87 15.47
C ALA A 110 -9.62 0.73 15.33
N MET A 111 -8.95 1.82 14.95
CA MET A 111 -7.49 1.90 14.82
C MET A 111 -6.76 2.07 16.16
N LYS A 112 -7.51 2.22 17.25
CA LYS A 112 -7.03 2.31 18.64
C LYS A 112 -8.09 1.74 19.60
N HIS A 113 -7.68 1.45 20.84
CA HIS A 113 -8.52 0.73 21.81
C HIS A 113 -9.80 1.48 22.17
N GLU A 114 -9.75 2.81 22.21
CA GLU A 114 -10.88 3.65 22.58
C GLU A 114 -10.88 4.91 21.72
N VAL A 115 -11.98 5.13 20.99
CA VAL A 115 -12.28 6.38 20.26
C VAL A 115 -13.25 7.16 21.13
N THR A 116 -12.87 8.36 21.55
CA THR A 116 -13.71 9.16 22.46
C THR A 116 -14.83 9.87 21.69
N PRO A 117 -16.00 10.10 22.32
CA PRO A 117 -17.05 10.88 21.68
C PRO A 117 -16.55 12.26 21.23
N GLY A 118 -16.85 12.62 19.99
CA GLY A 118 -16.40 13.88 19.38
C GLY A 118 -14.99 13.86 18.79
N GLU A 119 -14.27 12.74 18.86
CA GLU A 119 -12.96 12.60 18.22
C GLU A 119 -13.08 12.38 16.70
N ALA A 120 -14.09 11.64 16.26
CA ALA A 120 -14.47 11.54 14.85
C ALA A 120 -15.20 12.83 14.45
N VAL A 121 -14.48 13.76 13.83
CA VAL A 121 -15.01 15.07 13.41
C VAL A 121 -15.35 15.12 11.92
N ARG A 122 -14.92 14.12 11.16
CA ARG A 122 -15.23 13.98 9.73
C ARG A 122 -15.54 12.54 9.41
N GLN A 123 -16.62 12.32 8.68
CA GLN A 123 -17.02 11.01 8.18
C GLN A 123 -17.04 11.02 6.66
N VAL A 124 -16.64 9.92 6.04
CA VAL A 124 -16.76 9.69 4.60
C VAL A 124 -17.53 8.41 4.40
N VAL A 125 -18.68 8.49 3.73
CA VAL A 125 -19.52 7.34 3.40
C VAL A 125 -19.17 6.86 2.00
N ALA A 126 -18.87 5.58 1.87
CA ALA A 126 -18.59 4.89 0.63
C ALA A 126 -19.36 3.56 0.62
N GLU A 127 -20.54 3.56 -0.01
CA GLU A 127 -21.44 2.40 -0.05
C GLU A 127 -21.73 1.86 1.36
N ASP A 128 -21.37 0.62 1.64
CA ASP A 128 -21.58 -0.08 2.91
C ASP A 128 -20.46 0.17 3.93
N VAL A 129 -19.64 1.19 3.71
CA VAL A 129 -18.47 1.54 4.52
C VAL A 129 -18.52 3.00 4.94
N VAL A 130 -18.34 3.28 6.23
CA VAL A 130 -18.14 4.63 6.76
C VAL A 130 -16.74 4.74 7.34
N LEU A 131 -15.99 5.75 6.91
CA LEU A 131 -14.65 6.06 7.39
C LEU A 131 -14.70 7.23 8.35
N ASP A 132 -14.23 7.02 9.58
CA ASP A 132 -14.19 8.04 10.63
C ASP A 132 -12.79 8.64 10.75
N TYR A 133 -12.71 9.97 10.66
CA TYR A 133 -11.45 10.72 10.72
C TYR A 133 -11.42 11.71 11.89
N ALA A 134 -10.24 11.80 12.50
CA ALA A 134 -9.89 12.84 13.47
C ALA A 134 -9.74 14.21 12.78
N GLY A 135 -9.73 15.28 13.57
CA GLY A 135 -9.51 16.65 13.06
C GLY A 135 -8.16 16.86 12.39
N SER A 136 -7.19 16.00 12.69
CA SER A 136 -5.88 15.95 12.01
C SER A 136 -5.92 15.27 10.64
N GLY A 137 -7.03 14.66 10.23
CA GLY A 137 -7.14 13.83 9.03
C GLY A 137 -6.68 12.37 9.23
N GLN A 138 -6.33 11.97 10.46
CA GLN A 138 -6.00 10.58 10.78
C GLN A 138 -7.26 9.70 10.80
N LEU A 139 -7.21 8.52 10.18
CA LEU A 139 -8.28 7.51 10.26
C LEU A 139 -8.37 6.94 11.68
N LEU A 140 -9.56 7.00 12.27
CA LEU A 140 -9.88 6.50 13.61
C LEU A 140 -10.56 5.13 13.57
N GLY A 141 -11.40 4.90 12.56
CA GLY A 141 -12.07 3.63 12.40
C GLY A 141 -12.88 3.51 11.12
N VAL A 142 -13.41 2.31 10.92
CA VAL A 142 -14.20 1.92 9.75
C VAL A 142 -15.46 1.21 10.26
N GLU A 143 -16.62 1.74 9.91
CA GLU A 143 -17.91 1.09 10.12
C GLU A 143 -18.32 0.34 8.85
N LEU A 144 -18.82 -0.88 9.00
CA LEU A 144 -19.35 -1.73 7.93
C LEU A 144 -20.83 -1.97 8.19
N THR A 145 -21.71 -1.58 7.26
CA THR A 145 -23.17 -1.73 7.41
C THR A 145 -23.73 -3.06 6.87
N ASP A 146 -22.91 -3.83 6.15
CA ASP A 146 -23.15 -5.24 5.83
C ASP A 146 -22.03 -6.14 6.37
N ALA A 147 -21.86 -6.14 7.69
CA ALA A 147 -20.75 -6.83 8.35
C ALA A 147 -20.73 -8.34 8.10
N ALA A 148 -21.88 -8.99 7.98
CA ALA A 148 -21.97 -10.42 7.70
C ALA A 148 -21.37 -10.81 6.35
N THR A 149 -21.32 -9.89 5.39
CA THR A 149 -20.66 -10.09 4.10
C THR A 149 -19.21 -9.59 4.13
N LEU A 150 -18.99 -8.40 4.69
CA LEU A 150 -17.74 -7.65 4.55
C LEU A 150 -16.67 -7.96 5.60
N LEU A 151 -17.06 -8.33 6.83
CA LEU A 151 -16.11 -8.62 7.90
C LEU A 151 -15.59 -10.06 7.74
N PRO A 152 -14.28 -10.34 7.74
CA PRO A 152 -13.77 -11.71 7.71
C PRO A 152 -14.33 -12.58 8.84
N SER A 153 -14.60 -13.86 8.56
CA SER A 153 -15.22 -14.78 9.52
C SER A 153 -14.41 -14.95 10.81
N GLU A 154 -13.10 -14.83 10.73
CA GLU A 154 -12.15 -14.92 11.83
C GLU A 154 -12.23 -13.72 12.79
N MET A 155 -12.85 -12.62 12.34
CA MET A 155 -13.03 -11.38 13.11
C MET A 155 -14.44 -11.24 13.68
N ARG A 156 -15.34 -12.20 13.40
CA ARG A 156 -16.73 -12.28 13.87
C ARG A 156 -16.82 -13.03 15.20
N LEU A 157 -16.01 -12.62 16.17
CA LEU A 157 -15.93 -13.25 17.50
C LEU A 157 -16.99 -12.72 18.46
#